data_AF-A0A820UUC2-F1
#
_entry.id   AF-A0A820UUC2-F1
#
_cell.length_a   1.000
_cell.length_b   1.000
_cell.length_c   1.000
_cell.angle_alpha   90.00
_cell.angle_beta   90.00
_cell.angle_gamma   90.00
#
_symmetry.space_group_name_H-M   'P 1'
#
loop_
_entity.id
_entity.type
_entity.pdbx_description
1 polymer ?
#
loop_
_entity_poly.entity_id
_entity_poly.type
_entity_poly.pdbx_seq_one_letter_code
_entity_poly.pdbx_strand_id
1 'polypeptide(L)' 'MSDEPLTMDYSTFMNTPPDFECWCGALECCRRLKPDEYKEKWFQDRYGSNVSPYIRMLINIENMKNNNETN' A
#
# COMPACT_ATOMS: atom_id res chain seq x y z
N MET A 1 7.12 -30.72 -7.00
CA MET A 1 6.50 -29.45 -6.54
C MET A 1 7.66 -28.55 -6.15
N SER A 2 7.71 -27.30 -6.63
CA SER A 2 8.79 -26.38 -6.27
C SER A 2 8.57 -25.85 -4.85
N ASP A 3 9.63 -25.82 -4.05
CA ASP A 3 9.64 -25.28 -2.67
C ASP A 3 9.79 -23.75 -2.66
N GLU A 4 9.18 -23.05 -3.63
CA GLU A 4 9.27 -21.59 -3.67
C GLU A 4 8.40 -20.95 -2.57
N PRO A 5 8.95 -19.98 -1.82
CA PRO A 5 8.21 -19.31 -0.77
C PRO A 5 7.07 -18.47 -1.36
N LEU A 6 5.89 -18.57 -0.75
CA LEU A 6 4.78 -17.65 -1.03
C LEU A 6 5.08 -16.30 -0.40
N THR A 7 5.07 -15.24 -1.22
CA THR A 7 5.32 -13.86 -0.79
C THR A 7 4.07 -13.00 -0.94
N MET A 8 3.93 -11.99 -0.08
CA MET A 8 2.81 -11.03 -0.11
C MET A 8 3.34 -9.59 0.05
N ASP A 9 2.75 -8.64 -0.68
CA ASP A 9 3.03 -7.21 -0.48
C ASP A 9 2.11 -6.64 0.61
N TYR A 10 2.64 -6.53 1.83
CA TYR A 10 1.87 -6.06 2.98
C TYR A 10 1.27 -4.67 2.81
N SER A 11 1.88 -3.80 2.01
CA SER A 11 1.39 -2.44 1.78
C SER A 11 0.01 -2.42 1.10
N THR A 12 -0.31 -3.47 0.34
CA THR A 12 -1.57 -3.60 -0.41
C THR A 12 -2.71 -4.23 0.39
N PHE A 13 -2.41 -4.77 1.58
CA PHE A 13 -3.37 -5.48 2.43
C PHE A 13 -3.52 -4.87 3.83
N MET A 14 -2.49 -4.19 4.34
CA MET A 14 -2.48 -3.58 5.67
C MET A 14 -2.47 -2.07 5.56
N ASN A 15 -3.33 -1.39 6.32
CA ASN A 15 -3.34 0.08 6.40
C ASN A 15 -2.25 0.60 7.34
N THR A 16 -1.86 -0.21 8.33
CA THR A 16 -0.78 0.09 9.28
C THR A 16 0.20 -1.09 9.32
N PRO A 17 0.92 -1.39 8.23
CA PRO A 17 2.00 -2.36 8.30
C PRO A 17 3.05 -1.90 9.32
N PRO A 18 3.79 -2.83 9.94
CA PRO A 18 4.92 -2.46 10.78
C PRO A 18 5.92 -1.64 9.95
N ASP A 19 6.59 -0.69 10.59
CA ASP A 19 7.65 0.09 9.95
C ASP A 19 8.94 -0.74 9.92
N PHE A 20 9.31 -1.26 8.75
CA PHE A 20 10.48 -2.11 8.59
C PHE A 20 11.12 -2.03 7.20
N GLU A 21 12.40 -2.40 7.13
CA GLU A 21 13.15 -2.49 5.88
C GLU A 21 12.81 -3.78 5.13
N CYS A 22 12.37 -3.66 3.88
CA CYS A 22 11.96 -4.76 3.03
C CYS A 22 13.13 -5.31 2.21
N TRP A 23 13.33 -6.62 2.33
CA TRP A 23 14.41 -7.37 1.68
C TRP A 23 13.89 -8.35 0.62
N CYS A 24 12.72 -8.08 0.03
CA CYS A 24 12.07 -9.02 -0.91
C CYS A 24 12.82 -9.23 -2.23
N GLY A 25 13.83 -8.42 -2.55
CA GLY A 25 14.64 -8.54 -3.76
C GLY A 25 13.95 -8.07 -5.06
N ALA A 26 12.71 -7.58 -4.99
CA ALA A 26 12.03 -7.03 -6.16
C ALA A 26 12.75 -5.78 -6.69
N LEU A 27 12.89 -5.67 -8.02
CA LEU A 27 13.60 -4.56 -8.68
C LEU A 27 13.07 -3.18 -8.26
N GLU A 28 11.75 -3.08 -8.09
CA GLU A 28 11.08 -1.84 -7.71
C GLU A 28 10.61 -1.86 -6.25
N CYS A 29 11.29 -2.58 -5.35
CA CYS A 29 10.92 -2.60 -3.93
C CYS A 29 10.85 -1.20 -3.33
N CYS A 30 9.83 -0.92 -2.51
CA CYS A 30 9.71 0.34 -1.74
C CYS A 30 10.83 0.50 -0.69
N ARG A 31 11.63 -0.54 -0.45
CA ARG A 31 12.75 -0.67 0.50
C ARG A 31 12.39 -0.53 1.97
N ARG A 32 11.41 0.30 2.32
CA ARG A 32 10.89 0.44 3.66
C ARG A 32 9.38 0.57 3.57
N LEU A 33 8.68 -0.29 4.31
CA LEU A 33 7.23 -0.19 4.45
C LEU A 33 6.93 0.77 5.59
N LYS A 34 5.96 1.66 5.39
CA LYS A 34 5.51 2.61 6.41
C LYS A 34 4.00 2.49 6.65
N PRO A 35 3.52 2.83 7.86
CA PRO A 35 2.09 2.94 8.09
C PRO A 35 1.48 4.03 7.21
N ASP A 36 0.22 3.84 6.84
CA ASP A 36 -0.61 4.82 6.11
C ASP A 36 -0.13 5.22 4.70
N GLU A 37 0.77 4.46 4.08
CA GLU A 37 1.26 4.76 2.72
C GLU A 37 0.13 4.82 1.67
N TYR A 38 -1.02 4.17 1.92
CA TYR A 38 -2.19 4.26 1.05
C TYR A 38 -2.72 5.70 0.86
N LYS A 39 -2.41 6.61 1.78
CA LYS A 39 -2.78 8.03 1.67
C LYS A 39 -1.90 8.78 0.66
N GLU A 40 -0.71 8.28 0.40
CA GLU A 40 0.27 8.95 -0.45
C GLU A 40 -0.05 8.81 -1.94
N LYS A 41 0.16 9.90 -2.70
CA LYS A 41 -0.12 9.89 -4.15
C LYS A 41 0.68 8.83 -4.89
N TRP A 42 1.97 8.66 -4.56
CA TRP A 42 2.82 7.67 -5.23
C TRP A 42 2.30 6.24 -5.05
N PHE A 43 1.72 5.94 -3.88
CA PHE A 43 1.16 4.62 -3.59
C PHE A 43 -0.09 4.40 -4.43
N GLN A 44 -0.98 5.39 -4.46
CA GLN A 44 -2.20 5.32 -5.25
C GLN A 44 -1.90 5.23 -6.75
N ASP A 45 -0.88 5.94 -7.25
CA ASP A 45 -0.44 5.87 -8.65
C ASP A 45 0.14 4.48 -8.99
N ARG A 46 0.91 3.90 -8.06
CA ARG A 46 1.60 2.63 -8.26
C ARG A 46 0.67 1.42 -8.13
N TYR A 47 -0.06 1.35 -7.03
CA TYR A 47 -0.87 0.19 -6.68
C TYR A 47 -2.30 0.37 -7.16
N GLY A 48 -2.84 1.59 -7.19
CA GLY A 48 -4.15 1.92 -7.75
C GLY A 48 -5.24 0.94 -7.34
N SER A 49 -5.72 0.15 -8.31
CA SER A 49 -6.74 -0.87 -8.10
C SER A 49 -6.23 -2.22 -7.55
N ASN A 50 -4.93 -2.45 -7.55
CA ASN A 50 -4.29 -3.70 -7.12
C ASN A 50 -4.04 -3.72 -5.61
N VAL A 51 -5.06 -3.35 -4.85
CA VAL A 51 -5.08 -3.37 -3.39
C VAL A 51 -6.30 -4.14 -2.91
N SER A 52 -6.24 -4.62 -1.67
CA SER A 52 -7.40 -5.28 -1.07
C SER A 52 -8.62 -4.34 -1.04
N PRO A 53 -9.86 -4.87 -1.06
CA PRO A 53 -11.07 -4.04 -0.99
C PRO A 53 -11.09 -3.09 0.22
N TYR A 54 -10.50 -3.52 1.34
CA TYR A 54 -10.38 -2.70 2.54
C TYR A 54 -9.49 -1.48 2.33
N ILE A 55 -8.29 -1.65 1.78
CA ILE A 55 -7.39 -0.52 1.48
C ILE A 55 -8.01 0.43 0.45
N ARG A 56 -8.70 -0.10 -0.56
CA ARG A 56 -9.43 0.72 -1.53
C ARG A 56 -10.50 1.60 -0.87
N MET A 57 -11.26 1.04 0.08
CA MET A 57 -12.26 1.80 0.84
C MET A 57 -11.60 2.96 1.60
N LEU A 58 -10.44 2.73 2.22
CA LEU A 58 -9.71 3.77 2.96
C LEU A 58 -9.17 4.88 2.04
N ILE A 59 -8.61 4.52 0.88
CA ILE A 59 -8.19 5.49 -0.16
C ILE A 59 -9.35 6.40 -0.54
N ASN A 60 -10.52 5.84 -0.80
CA ASN A 60 -11.70 6.61 -1.19
C ASN A 60 -12.15 7.58 -0.08
N ILE A 61 -12.17 7.12 1.18
CA ILE A 61 -12.50 7.97 2.33
C ILE A 61 -11.50 9.13 2.44
N GLU A 62 -10.21 8.85 2.29
CA GLU A 62 -9.17 9.88 2.40
C GLU A 62 -9.28 10.92 1.29
N ASN A 63 -9.49 10.48 0.05
CA ASN A 63 -9.67 11.38 -1.09
C ASN A 63 -10.94 12.24 -0.93
N MET A 64 -12.02 11.72 -0.33
CA MET A 64 -13.22 12.50 -0.02
C MET A 64 -12.96 13.58 1.04
N LYS A 65 -12.17 13.29 2.08
CA LYS A 65 -11.80 14.29 3.10
C LYS A 65 -11.02 15.44 2.48
N ASN A 66 -9.98 15.13 1.70
CA ASN A 66 -9.12 16.12 1.07
C ASN A 66 -9.90 17.07 0.13
N ASN A 67 -10.91 16.55 -0.58
CA ASN A 67 -11.79 17.35 -1.44
C ASN A 67 -12.78 18.24 -0.67
N ASN A 68 -13.14 17.88 0.56
CA ASN A 68 -14.06 18.66 1.39
C ASN A 68 -13.35 19.80 2.15
N GLU A 69 -12.04 19.68 2.37
CA GLU A 69 -11.22 20.71 3.02
C GLU A 69 -10.77 21.83 2.06
N THR A 70 -10.93 21.62 0.75
CA THR A 70 -10.56 22.60 -0.29
C THR A 70 -11.75 23.45 -0.79
N ASN A 71 -12.95 23.27 -0.24
CA ASN A 71 -14.16 24.04 -0.53
C ASN A 71 -14.55 24.94 0.66
#